data_AF-A0A3N9MS35-F1
#
_entry.id   AF-A0A3N9MS35-F1
#
_cell.length_a   1.000
_cell.length_b   1.000
_cell.length_c   1.000
_cell.angle_alpha   90.00
_cell.angle_beta   90.00
_cell.angle_gamma   90.00
#
_symmetry.space_group_name_H-M   'P 1'
#
loop_
_entity.id
_entity.type
_entity.pdbx_description
1 polymer ?
#
loop_
_entity_poly.entity_id
_entity_poly.type
_entity_poly.pdbx_seq_one_letter_code
_entity_poly.pdbx_strand_id
1 'polypeptide(L)'
;MKKAMKRHYNILLVFSVLALAGIIYILYQINTDIVTAINIFHPELSETDYLMIFSHLFILLVNLYALIYLLIHFRQSSALKPFTIVLIIAGIISLFSIGVEKIMIDEIAREYRHGYGLNIGELSILNLAYMINIIFIVTLFVFLLKTRIIVSGDTVKNVVIDEEYFILANFLGFFSGIAGLLFTLHMVQFVDVKLLIEKFWVLIPFYIMFLTPYGLAIFYWLFLKHKQKIVDWYDEKQIQDLLKSSAVTLLLSIPGLSILLLFQIPHVLFLIVYYVFLILLLFSGSALYFSKIKDI
;
A
#
# COMPACT_ATOMS: atom_id res chain seq x y z
N MET A 1 23.95 -3.82 13.81
CA MET A 1 22.58 -3.32 13.53
C MET A 1 22.47 -1.79 13.59
N LYS A 2 22.91 -1.11 14.67
CA LYS A 2 22.83 0.37 14.82
C LYS A 2 23.41 1.17 13.64
N LYS A 3 24.58 0.79 13.10
CA LYS A 3 25.22 1.49 11.95
C LYS A 3 24.41 1.38 10.65
N ALA A 4 23.83 0.21 10.37
CA ALA A 4 22.97 0.00 9.20
C ALA A 4 21.67 0.80 9.34
N MET A 5 21.03 0.76 10.52
CA MET A 5 19.84 1.56 10.84
C MET A 5 20.09 3.05 10.66
N LYS A 6 21.22 3.56 11.16
CA LYS A 6 21.61 4.98 10.99
C LYS A 6 21.76 5.37 9.52
N ARG A 7 22.29 4.47 8.69
CA ARG A 7 22.38 4.69 7.23
C ARG A 7 20.99 4.75 6.59
N HIS A 8 20.12 3.77 6.89
CA HIS A 8 18.76 3.75 6.34
C HIS A 8 17.97 4.99 6.75
N TYR A 9 18.07 5.40 8.01
CA TYR A 9 17.52 6.64 8.54
C TYR A 9 17.99 7.89 7.77
N ASN A 10 19.30 8.08 7.59
CA ASN A 10 19.84 9.25 6.91
C ASN A 10 19.38 9.32 5.44
N ILE A 11 19.37 8.16 4.75
CA ILE A 11 18.88 8.08 3.37
C ILE A 11 17.41 8.47 3.32
N LEU A 12 16.57 7.88 4.18
CA LEU A 12 15.13 8.15 4.18
C LEU A 12 14.84 9.61 4.50
N LEU A 13 15.61 10.25 5.41
CA LEU A 13 15.44 11.66 5.74
C LEU A 13 15.70 12.57 4.52
N VAL A 14 16.81 12.37 3.81
CA VAL A 14 17.11 13.13 2.59
C VAL A 14 16.05 12.86 1.53
N PHE A 15 15.67 11.60 1.35
CA PHE A 15 14.67 11.21 0.36
C PHE A 15 13.28 11.77 0.68
N SER A 16 12.89 11.88 1.95
CA SER A 16 11.63 12.54 2.34
C SER A 16 11.60 14.01 1.97
N VAL A 17 12.73 14.73 2.13
CA VAL A 17 12.82 16.14 1.71
C VAL A 17 12.72 16.27 0.19
N LEU A 18 13.43 15.42 -0.55
CA LEU A 18 13.38 15.41 -2.01
C LEU A 18 11.98 15.03 -2.53
N ALA A 19 11.34 14.04 -1.92
CA ALA A 19 9.98 13.63 -2.29
C ALA A 19 8.96 14.73 -2.00
N LEU A 20 9.09 15.43 -0.88
CA LEU A 20 8.25 16.58 -0.55
C LEU A 20 8.41 17.71 -1.59
N ALA A 21 9.65 18.03 -1.97
CA ALA A 21 9.92 19.00 -3.02
C ALA A 21 9.31 18.58 -4.36
N GLY A 22 9.42 17.29 -4.72
CA GLY A 22 8.80 16.72 -5.92
C GLY A 22 7.28 16.84 -5.93
N ILE A 23 6.60 16.52 -4.81
CA ILE A 23 5.14 16.67 -4.72
C ILE A 23 4.72 18.13 -4.80
N ILE A 24 5.42 19.02 -4.11
CA ILE A 24 5.13 20.47 -4.18
C ILE A 24 5.28 20.97 -5.60
N TYR A 25 6.33 20.53 -6.31
CA TYR A 25 6.53 20.86 -7.72
C TYR A 25 5.40 20.34 -8.62
N ILE A 26 5.02 19.07 -8.47
CA ILE A 26 3.90 18.47 -9.22
C ILE A 26 2.59 19.25 -8.94
N LEU A 27 2.29 19.52 -7.67
CA LEU A 27 1.08 20.22 -7.26
C LEU A 27 1.07 21.66 -7.79
N TYR A 28 2.22 22.34 -7.80
CA TYR A 28 2.36 23.65 -8.41
C TYR A 28 2.05 23.60 -9.91
N GLN A 29 2.64 22.65 -10.65
CA GLN A 29 2.41 22.52 -12.09
C GLN A 29 0.94 22.20 -12.41
N ILE A 30 0.35 21.24 -11.71
CA ILE A 30 -1.06 20.86 -11.91
C ILE A 30 -2.03 22.01 -11.64
N ASN A 31 -1.76 22.86 -10.64
CA ASN A 31 -2.65 23.97 -10.29
C ASN A 31 -2.38 25.26 -11.08
N THR A 32 -1.27 25.36 -11.81
CA THR A 32 -0.93 26.55 -12.60
C THR A 32 -1.07 26.34 -14.10
N ASP A 33 -0.64 25.19 -14.61
CA ASP A 33 -0.73 24.81 -16.03
C ASP A 33 -0.98 23.31 -16.17
N ILE A 34 -2.23 22.91 -15.94
CA ILE A 34 -2.63 21.50 -15.99
C ILE A 34 -2.47 20.87 -17.37
N VAL A 35 -2.57 21.67 -18.44
CA VAL A 35 -2.50 21.19 -19.82
C VAL A 35 -1.10 20.72 -20.16
N THR A 36 -0.10 21.53 -19.78
CA THR A 36 1.31 21.17 -19.92
C THR A 36 1.68 20.08 -18.91
N ALA A 37 1.23 20.18 -17.66
CA ALA A 37 1.58 19.22 -16.60
C ALA A 37 1.14 17.77 -16.90
N ILE A 38 0.02 17.59 -17.59
CA ILE A 38 -0.54 16.28 -17.94
C ILE A 38 -0.11 15.84 -19.36
N ASN A 39 0.62 16.69 -20.08
CA ASN A 39 1.03 16.48 -21.46
C ASN A 39 -0.14 16.05 -22.39
N ILE A 40 -1.18 16.87 -22.42
CA ILE A 40 -2.44 16.51 -23.09
C ILE A 40 -2.31 16.52 -24.63
N PHE A 41 -1.50 17.43 -25.17
CA PHE A 41 -1.45 17.74 -26.61
C PHE A 41 -0.06 17.56 -27.25
N HIS A 42 1.01 17.32 -26.49
CA HIS A 42 2.35 17.20 -27.06
C HIS A 42 2.78 15.72 -27.19
N PRO A 43 3.01 15.22 -28.41
CA PRO A 43 3.49 13.84 -28.61
C PRO A 43 4.95 13.66 -28.17
N GLU A 44 5.70 14.75 -28.05
CA GLU A 44 7.09 14.77 -27.59
C GLU A 44 7.14 15.07 -26.09
N LEU A 45 7.99 14.35 -25.36
CA LEU A 45 8.21 14.58 -23.94
C LEU A 45 9.12 15.80 -23.76
N SER A 46 8.62 16.80 -23.07
CA SER A 46 9.37 17.97 -22.63
C SER A 46 10.23 17.65 -21.38
N GLU A 47 11.17 18.52 -21.05
CA GLU A 47 11.96 18.39 -19.81
C GLU A 47 11.07 18.37 -18.55
N THR A 48 9.96 19.12 -18.58
CA THR A 48 8.97 19.14 -17.49
C THR A 48 8.27 17.80 -17.32
N ASP A 49 7.97 17.11 -18.42
CA ASP A 49 7.32 15.79 -18.39
C ASP A 49 8.25 14.74 -17.77
N TYR A 50 9.53 14.75 -18.16
CA TYR A 50 10.53 13.85 -17.57
C TYR A 50 10.68 14.10 -16.06
N LEU A 51 10.69 15.37 -15.64
CA LEU A 51 10.78 15.72 -14.23
C LEU A 51 9.54 15.28 -13.45
N MET A 52 8.35 15.41 -14.02
CA MET A 52 7.10 14.94 -13.40
C MET A 52 7.05 13.41 -13.28
N ILE A 53 7.39 12.68 -14.36
CA ILE A 53 7.44 11.21 -14.35
C ILE A 53 8.47 10.74 -13.31
N PHE A 54 9.66 11.33 -13.31
CA PHE A 54 10.70 11.02 -12.34
C PHE A 54 10.24 11.29 -10.91
N SER A 55 9.56 12.41 -10.68
CA SER A 55 9.05 12.77 -9.35
C SER A 55 8.01 11.76 -8.86
N HIS A 56 7.03 11.36 -9.68
CA HIS A 56 6.06 10.32 -9.32
C HIS A 56 6.73 8.98 -8.99
N LEU A 57 7.66 8.54 -9.84
CA LEU A 57 8.40 7.30 -9.61
C LEU A 57 9.23 7.38 -8.32
N PHE A 58 9.86 8.52 -8.07
CA PHE A 58 10.65 8.75 -6.86
C PHE A 58 9.76 8.72 -5.61
N ILE A 59 8.59 9.36 -5.63
CA ILE A 59 7.61 9.35 -4.52
C ILE A 59 7.15 7.91 -4.24
N LEU A 60 6.88 7.11 -5.29
CA LEU A 60 6.52 5.71 -5.15
C LEU A 60 7.65 4.91 -4.47
N LEU A 61 8.89 5.05 -4.93
CA LEU A 61 10.05 4.38 -4.35
C LEU A 61 10.27 4.78 -2.88
N VAL A 62 10.07 6.06 -2.54
CA VAL A 62 10.16 6.55 -1.16
C VAL A 62 9.07 5.96 -0.28
N ASN A 63 7.82 5.86 -0.78
CA ASN A 63 6.72 5.21 -0.05
C ASN A 63 7.03 3.73 0.24
N LEU A 64 7.47 2.98 -0.77
CA LEU A 64 7.84 1.56 -0.61
C LEU A 64 8.99 1.38 0.38
N TYR A 65 10.04 2.19 0.25
CA TYR A 65 11.21 2.12 1.11
C TYR A 65 10.88 2.55 2.55
N ALA A 66 9.99 3.53 2.73
CA ALA A 66 9.49 3.95 4.03
C ALA A 66 8.69 2.83 4.72
N LEU A 67 7.81 2.14 4.00
CA LEU A 67 7.05 1.00 4.54
C LEU A 67 7.99 -0.12 5.01
N ILE A 68 9.00 -0.48 4.20
CA ILE A 68 10.02 -1.46 4.59
C ILE A 68 10.77 -0.99 5.86
N TYR A 69 11.15 0.28 5.91
CA TYR A 69 11.84 0.85 7.08
C TYR A 69 10.97 0.80 8.34
N LEU A 70 9.68 1.16 8.24
CA LEU A 70 8.73 1.10 9.35
C LEU A 70 8.52 -0.34 9.83
N LEU A 71 8.41 -1.30 8.90
CA LEU A 71 8.34 -2.72 9.24
C LEU A 71 9.59 -3.17 10.01
N ILE A 72 10.79 -2.77 9.59
CA ILE A 72 12.03 -3.09 10.31
C ILE A 72 12.05 -2.46 11.71
N HIS A 73 11.59 -1.20 11.82
CA HIS A 73 11.62 -0.44 13.06
C HIS A 73 10.56 -0.89 14.07
N PHE A 74 9.44 -1.46 13.61
CA PHE A 74 8.38 -2.00 14.45
C PHE A 74 8.91 -2.99 15.50
N ARG A 75 9.90 -3.83 15.15
CA ARG A 75 10.57 -4.76 16.09
C ARG A 75 11.37 -4.07 17.18
N GLN A 76 11.98 -2.94 16.87
CA GLN A 76 13.16 -2.48 17.61
C GLN A 76 12.82 -1.55 18.77
N SER A 77 11.63 -0.94 18.77
CA SER A 77 11.30 0.11 19.74
C SER A 77 9.86 0.02 20.20
N SER A 78 9.63 -0.56 21.38
CA SER A 78 8.31 -0.60 22.05
C SER A 78 7.72 0.80 22.26
N ALA A 79 8.55 1.77 22.62
CA ALA A 79 8.13 3.16 22.87
C ALA A 79 7.51 3.87 21.65
N LEU A 80 7.87 3.44 20.43
CA LEU A 80 7.38 4.05 19.19
C LEU A 80 6.37 3.18 18.45
N LYS A 81 6.01 2.00 18.99
CA LYS A 81 5.09 1.04 18.34
C LYS A 81 3.76 1.67 17.91
N PRO A 82 2.98 2.35 18.78
CA PRO A 82 1.68 2.89 18.37
C PRO A 82 1.82 3.91 17.23
N PHE A 83 2.84 4.78 17.30
CA PHE A 83 3.10 5.76 16.26
C PHE A 83 3.58 5.10 14.95
N THR A 84 4.34 4.00 15.04
CA THR A 84 4.77 3.19 13.89
C THR A 84 3.56 2.53 13.21
N ILE A 85 2.60 2.00 13.96
CA ILE A 85 1.37 1.42 13.41
C ILE A 85 0.57 2.47 12.64
N VAL A 86 0.37 3.65 13.23
CA VAL A 86 -0.33 4.77 12.58
C VAL A 86 0.39 5.17 11.28
N LEU A 87 1.72 5.23 11.28
CA LEU A 87 2.51 5.54 10.09
C LEU A 87 2.46 4.45 9.03
N ILE A 88 2.39 3.18 9.41
CA ILE A 88 2.20 2.09 8.45
C ILE A 88 0.83 2.24 7.79
N ILE A 89 -0.24 2.48 8.55
CA ILE A 89 -1.58 2.72 7.99
C ILE A 89 -1.57 3.95 7.07
N ALA A 90 -1.00 5.06 7.52
CA ALA A 90 -0.88 6.27 6.71
C ALA A 90 -0.08 6.01 5.44
N GLY A 91 1.01 5.23 5.50
CA GLY A 91 1.82 4.86 4.33
C GLY A 91 1.10 3.95 3.34
N ILE A 92 0.19 3.08 3.79
CA ILE A 92 -0.66 2.30 2.89
C ILE A 92 -1.65 3.21 2.17
N ILE A 93 -2.31 4.10 2.90
CA ILE A 93 -3.26 5.06 2.33
C ILE A 93 -2.51 5.96 1.33
N SER A 94 -1.32 6.43 1.69
CA SER A 94 -0.41 7.20 0.82
C SER A 94 -0.04 6.44 -0.45
N LEU A 95 0.35 5.17 -0.33
CA LEU A 95 0.68 4.31 -1.46
C LEU A 95 -0.53 4.14 -2.40
N PHE A 96 -1.74 3.96 -1.85
CA PHE A 96 -2.95 3.85 -2.67
C PHE A 96 -3.34 5.18 -3.33
N SER A 97 -3.07 6.31 -2.66
CA SER A 97 -3.26 7.64 -3.24
C SER A 97 -2.42 7.87 -4.50
N ILE A 98 -1.24 7.25 -4.65
CA ILE A 98 -0.47 7.31 -5.91
C ILE A 98 -1.25 6.66 -7.07
N GLY A 99 -1.99 5.58 -6.80
CA GLY A 99 -2.89 4.99 -7.78
C GLY A 99 -4.04 5.93 -8.16
N VAL A 100 -4.62 6.62 -7.17
CA VAL A 100 -5.65 7.64 -7.39
C VAL A 100 -5.11 8.79 -8.24
N GLU A 101 -3.89 9.27 -7.96
CA GLU A 101 -3.22 10.32 -8.75
C GLU A 101 -3.18 9.94 -10.22
N LYS A 102 -2.67 8.74 -10.54
CA LYS A 102 -2.66 8.23 -11.91
C LYS A 102 -4.05 8.24 -12.51
N ILE A 103 -5.04 7.61 -11.86
CA ILE A 103 -6.40 7.49 -12.41
C ILE A 103 -6.98 8.87 -12.72
N MET A 104 -6.84 9.83 -11.81
CA MET A 104 -7.35 11.18 -12.00
C MET A 104 -6.59 11.94 -13.09
N ILE A 105 -5.26 11.80 -13.20
CA ILE A 105 -4.47 12.40 -14.28
C ILE A 105 -4.98 11.89 -15.65
N ASP A 106 -5.18 10.58 -15.79
CA ASP A 106 -5.67 9.98 -17.02
C ASP A 106 -7.10 10.43 -17.38
N GLU A 107 -7.96 10.54 -16.36
CA GLU A 107 -9.34 11.00 -16.52
C GLU A 107 -9.39 12.45 -17.00
N ILE A 108 -8.69 13.35 -16.30
CA ILE A 108 -8.58 14.76 -16.67
C ILE A 108 -7.98 14.89 -18.08
N ALA A 109 -6.93 14.14 -18.40
CA ALA A 109 -6.34 14.12 -19.75
C ALA A 109 -7.35 13.70 -20.82
N ARG A 110 -8.21 12.72 -20.50
CA ARG A 110 -9.24 12.23 -21.41
C ARG A 110 -10.32 13.29 -21.62
N GLU A 111 -10.83 13.90 -20.57
CA GLU A 111 -11.87 14.92 -20.65
C GLU A 111 -11.42 16.13 -21.48
N TYR A 112 -10.21 16.61 -21.24
CA TYR A 112 -9.61 17.69 -22.02
C TYR A 112 -9.47 17.35 -23.51
N ARG A 113 -9.05 16.12 -23.85
CA ARG A 113 -8.94 15.68 -25.26
C ARG A 113 -10.28 15.63 -25.98
N HIS A 114 -11.38 15.39 -25.25
CA HIS A 114 -12.74 15.40 -25.81
C HIS A 114 -13.39 16.80 -25.78
N GLY A 115 -12.70 17.81 -25.27
CA GLY A 115 -13.20 19.20 -25.22
C GLY A 115 -14.21 19.45 -24.09
N TYR A 116 -14.33 18.56 -23.10
CA TYR A 116 -15.23 18.75 -21.96
C TYR A 116 -14.72 19.79 -20.94
N GLY A 117 -13.45 20.18 -21.03
CA GLY A 117 -12.82 21.15 -20.13
C GLY A 117 -12.40 20.54 -18.81
N LEU A 118 -12.15 21.38 -17.80
CA LEU A 118 -11.69 20.96 -16.47
C LEU A 118 -12.87 20.71 -15.52
N ASN A 119 -12.99 19.48 -15.03
CA ASN A 119 -13.87 19.18 -13.91
C ASN A 119 -13.19 19.53 -12.58
N ILE A 120 -13.72 20.54 -11.87
CA ILE A 120 -13.20 21.01 -10.58
C ILE A 120 -13.24 19.90 -9.52
N GLY A 121 -14.22 18.99 -9.59
CA GLY A 121 -14.33 17.85 -8.69
C GLY A 121 -13.17 16.87 -8.84
N GLU A 122 -12.80 16.54 -10.07
CA GLU A 122 -11.68 15.63 -10.35
C GLU A 122 -10.33 16.23 -9.94
N LEU A 123 -10.13 17.52 -10.24
CA LEU A 123 -8.95 18.25 -9.77
C LEU A 123 -8.87 18.26 -8.23
N SER A 124 -10.01 18.40 -7.55
CA SER A 124 -10.07 18.35 -6.08
C SER A 124 -9.68 16.98 -5.53
N ILE A 125 -10.11 15.89 -6.18
CA ILE A 125 -9.73 14.52 -5.80
C ILE A 125 -8.23 14.30 -6.03
N LEU A 126 -7.70 14.76 -7.17
CA LEU A 126 -6.28 14.70 -7.48
C LEU A 126 -5.43 15.47 -6.44
N ASN A 127 -5.83 16.70 -6.12
CA ASN A 127 -5.17 17.51 -5.09
C ASN A 127 -5.26 16.85 -3.70
N LEU A 128 -6.40 16.23 -3.35
CA LEU A 128 -6.54 15.49 -2.10
C LEU A 128 -5.56 14.31 -2.02
N ALA A 129 -5.35 13.58 -3.13
CA ALA A 129 -4.40 12.48 -3.19
C ALA A 129 -2.96 12.96 -2.93
N TYR A 130 -2.54 14.07 -3.54
CA TYR A 130 -1.24 14.69 -3.23
C TYR A 130 -1.14 15.16 -1.78
N MET A 131 -2.21 15.74 -1.23
CA MET A 131 -2.24 16.18 0.18
C MET A 131 -2.05 15.01 1.15
N ILE A 132 -2.64 13.85 0.87
CA ILE A 132 -2.42 12.62 1.64
C ILE A 132 -0.92 12.24 1.60
N ASN A 133 -0.30 12.26 0.42
CA ASN A 133 1.13 11.98 0.26
C ASN A 133 2.03 12.98 1.00
N ILE A 134 1.69 14.28 0.98
CA ILE A 134 2.39 15.31 1.77
C ILE A 134 2.28 15.02 3.27
N ILE A 135 1.08 14.76 3.77
CA ILE A 135 0.84 14.47 5.19
C ILE A 135 1.66 13.25 5.62
N PHE A 136 1.67 12.19 4.83
CA PHE A 136 2.46 11.00 5.11
C PHE A 136 3.96 11.31 5.17
N ILE A 137 4.51 11.98 4.15
CA ILE A 137 5.95 12.30 4.09
C ILE A 137 6.39 13.22 5.23
N VAL A 138 5.59 14.24 5.57
CA VAL A 138 5.88 15.13 6.70
C VAL A 138 5.85 14.36 8.02
N THR A 139 4.84 13.50 8.22
CA THR A 139 4.74 12.70 9.43
C THR A 139 5.88 11.68 9.54
N LEU A 140 6.28 11.07 8.41
CA LEU A 140 7.45 10.20 8.31
C LEU A 140 8.73 10.96 8.65
N PHE A 141 8.91 12.18 8.15
CA PHE A 141 10.07 13.02 8.47
C PHE A 141 10.15 13.29 9.98
N VAL A 142 9.04 13.67 10.61
CA VAL A 142 8.97 13.87 12.07
C VAL A 142 9.29 12.59 12.82
N PHE A 143 8.79 11.44 12.36
CA PHE A 143 9.12 10.13 12.94
C PHE A 143 10.61 9.84 12.87
N LEU A 144 11.23 10.04 11.71
CA LEU A 144 12.66 9.84 11.53
C LEU A 144 13.46 10.70 12.51
N LEU A 145 13.11 11.98 12.68
CA LEU A 145 13.76 12.86 13.66
C LEU A 145 13.64 12.33 15.09
N LYS A 146 12.46 11.84 15.50
CA LYS A 146 12.26 11.21 16.83
C LYS A 146 13.08 9.93 16.99
N THR A 147 13.13 9.09 15.96
CA THR A 147 13.92 7.85 15.95
C THR A 147 15.41 8.13 16.16
N ARG A 148 15.95 9.22 15.59
CA ARG A 148 17.36 9.62 15.79
C ARG A 148 17.71 9.80 17.27
N ILE A 149 16.82 10.41 18.03
CA ILE A 149 17.02 10.68 19.47
C ILE A 149 17.06 9.34 20.23
N ILE A 150 16.15 8.43 19.92
CA ILE A 150 16.01 7.14 20.63
C ILE A 150 17.12 6.16 20.28
N VAL A 151 17.52 6.06 19.01
CA VAL A 151 18.62 5.15 18.57
C VAL A 151 19.98 5.55 19.15
N SER A 152 20.12 6.80 19.58
CA SER A 152 21.31 7.31 20.28
C SER A 152 21.38 6.88 21.75
N GLY A 153 20.26 6.38 22.32
CA GLY A 153 20.22 5.75 23.65
C GLY A 153 20.52 4.25 23.58
N ASP A 154 21.12 3.69 24.64
CA ASP A 154 21.65 2.32 24.64
C ASP A 154 20.61 1.19 24.85
N THR A 155 19.32 1.50 24.89
CA THR A 155 18.28 0.56 25.34
C THR A 155 17.49 -0.10 24.21
N VAL A 156 18.16 -0.71 23.23
CA VAL A 156 17.47 -1.59 22.25
C VAL A 156 17.50 -3.03 22.78
N LYS A 157 16.53 -3.39 23.62
CA LYS A 157 16.28 -4.80 23.97
C LYS A 157 15.66 -5.47 22.74
N ASN A 158 16.38 -6.44 22.16
CA ASN A 158 15.83 -7.34 21.14
C ASN A 158 14.83 -8.28 21.82
N VAL A 159 13.55 -7.95 21.77
CA VAL A 159 12.49 -8.89 22.13
C VAL A 159 12.18 -9.76 20.90
N VAL A 160 11.98 -11.06 21.12
CA VAL A 160 11.47 -11.98 20.10
C VAL A 160 10.00 -11.62 19.89
N ILE A 161 9.69 -10.94 18.78
CA ILE A 161 8.38 -10.32 18.50
C ILE A 161 7.71 -11.05 17.32
N ASP A 162 7.74 -12.39 17.30
CA ASP A 162 7.23 -13.12 16.15
C ASP A 162 5.68 -13.08 16.07
N GLU A 163 4.99 -12.99 17.21
CA GLU A 163 3.52 -12.88 17.27
C GLU A 163 3.00 -11.51 16.82
N GLU A 164 3.61 -10.39 17.24
CA GLU A 164 3.13 -9.07 16.80
C GLU A 164 3.34 -8.86 15.29
N TYR A 165 4.39 -9.45 14.71
CA TYR A 165 4.57 -9.43 13.25
C TYR A 165 3.54 -10.27 12.51
N PHE A 166 3.17 -11.43 13.07
CA PHE A 166 2.08 -12.22 12.53
C PHE A 166 0.76 -11.42 12.55
N ILE A 167 0.46 -10.74 13.65
CA ILE A 167 -0.72 -9.86 13.75
C ILE A 167 -0.62 -8.70 12.74
N LEU A 168 0.53 -8.03 12.65
CA LEU A 168 0.73 -6.93 11.71
C LEU A 168 0.59 -7.39 10.25
N ALA A 169 1.17 -8.53 9.87
CA ALA A 169 1.05 -9.06 8.52
C ALA A 169 -0.41 -9.36 8.16
N ASN A 170 -1.17 -10.01 9.05
CA ASN A 170 -2.59 -10.24 8.81
C ASN A 170 -3.39 -8.93 8.81
N PHE A 171 -3.05 -7.96 9.64
CA PHE A 171 -3.67 -6.63 9.58
C PHE A 171 -3.47 -5.98 8.20
N LEU A 172 -2.25 -6.03 7.66
CA LEU A 172 -1.96 -5.52 6.31
C LEU A 172 -2.68 -6.32 5.22
N GLY A 173 -2.79 -7.64 5.38
CA GLY A 173 -3.54 -8.53 4.50
C GLY A 173 -5.02 -8.17 4.46
N PHE A 174 -5.62 -7.89 5.61
CA PHE A 174 -7.02 -7.48 5.72
C PHE A 174 -7.31 -6.20 4.93
N PHE A 175 -6.51 -5.14 5.12
CA PHE A 175 -6.70 -3.88 4.35
C PHE A 175 -6.42 -4.05 2.86
N SER A 176 -5.39 -4.83 2.50
CA SER A 176 -5.08 -5.16 1.10
C SER A 176 -6.25 -5.91 0.44
N GLY A 177 -6.85 -6.86 1.17
CA GLY A 177 -8.03 -7.62 0.77
C GLY A 177 -9.24 -6.72 0.51
N ILE A 178 -9.58 -5.84 1.46
CA ILE A 178 -10.68 -4.88 1.30
C ILE A 178 -10.46 -3.99 0.07
N ALA A 179 -9.29 -3.36 -0.04
CA ALA A 179 -9.00 -2.42 -1.12
C ALA A 179 -9.09 -3.10 -2.50
N GLY A 180 -8.50 -4.28 -2.66
CA GLY A 180 -8.56 -5.03 -3.92
C GLY A 180 -9.96 -5.51 -4.27
N LEU A 181 -10.77 -5.92 -3.29
CA LEU A 181 -12.17 -6.30 -3.51
C LEU A 181 -13.03 -5.09 -3.91
N LEU A 182 -12.93 -3.96 -3.21
CA LEU A 182 -13.66 -2.75 -3.54
C LEU A 182 -13.30 -2.24 -4.93
N PHE A 183 -12.01 -2.26 -5.28
CA PHE A 183 -11.56 -1.89 -6.61
C PHE A 183 -12.11 -2.83 -7.69
N THR A 184 -12.11 -4.15 -7.44
CA THR A 184 -12.68 -5.12 -8.39
C THR A 184 -14.18 -4.89 -8.58
N LEU A 185 -14.93 -4.68 -7.49
CA LEU A 185 -16.37 -4.38 -7.55
C LEU A 185 -16.64 -3.08 -8.32
N HIS A 186 -15.85 -2.04 -8.06
CA HIS A 186 -15.95 -0.79 -8.79
C HIS A 186 -15.71 -0.99 -10.30
N MET A 187 -14.67 -1.73 -10.68
CA MET A 187 -14.38 -1.98 -12.09
C MET A 187 -15.48 -2.78 -12.78
N VAL A 188 -16.05 -3.79 -12.12
CA VAL A 188 -17.18 -4.55 -12.67
C VAL A 188 -18.43 -3.69 -12.82
N GLN A 189 -18.71 -2.81 -11.85
CA GLN A 189 -19.93 -2.02 -11.84
C GLN A 189 -19.93 -0.86 -12.84
N PHE A 190 -18.76 -0.24 -13.06
CA PHE A 190 -18.66 1.02 -13.81
C PHE A 190 -17.94 0.90 -15.16
N VAL A 191 -17.27 -0.23 -15.44
CA VAL A 191 -16.55 -0.44 -16.71
C VAL A 191 -17.27 -1.51 -17.54
N ASP A 192 -17.39 -1.25 -18.84
CA ASP A 192 -17.90 -2.24 -19.79
C ASP A 192 -17.10 -3.55 -19.70
N VAL A 193 -17.81 -4.66 -19.52
CA VAL A 193 -17.24 -6.00 -19.32
C VAL A 193 -16.31 -6.41 -20.46
N LYS A 194 -16.67 -6.11 -21.71
CA LYS A 194 -15.86 -6.49 -22.87
C LYS A 194 -14.54 -5.71 -22.88
N LEU A 195 -14.62 -4.40 -22.65
CA LEU A 195 -13.44 -3.54 -22.54
C LEU A 195 -12.52 -3.99 -21.40
N LEU A 196 -13.11 -4.38 -20.27
CA LEU A 196 -12.40 -4.83 -19.08
C LEU A 196 -11.59 -6.11 -19.33
N ILE A 197 -12.14 -7.06 -20.10
CA ILE A 197 -11.43 -8.28 -20.51
C ILE A 197 -10.30 -7.94 -21.48
N GLU A 198 -10.57 -7.13 -22.51
CA GLU A 198 -9.59 -6.77 -23.55
C GLU A 198 -8.40 -5.98 -22.99
N LYS A 199 -8.64 -5.11 -21.99
CA LYS A 199 -7.64 -4.22 -21.39
C LYS A 199 -7.26 -4.58 -19.95
N PHE A 200 -7.50 -5.83 -19.53
CA PHE A 200 -7.20 -6.27 -18.17
C PHE A 200 -5.76 -6.00 -17.74
N TRP A 201 -4.79 -6.10 -18.67
CA TRP A 201 -3.38 -5.85 -18.40
C TRP A 201 -3.10 -4.45 -17.81
N VAL A 202 -3.94 -3.45 -18.10
CA VAL A 202 -3.83 -2.08 -17.56
C VAL A 202 -4.14 -2.05 -16.05
N LEU A 203 -4.90 -3.02 -15.55
CA LEU A 203 -5.30 -3.10 -14.14
C LEU A 203 -4.29 -3.84 -13.27
N ILE A 204 -3.41 -4.66 -13.87
CA ILE A 204 -2.41 -5.46 -13.15
C ILE A 204 -1.57 -4.61 -12.18
N PRO A 205 -1.03 -3.44 -12.56
CA PRO A 205 -0.26 -2.60 -11.64
C PRO A 205 -1.03 -2.18 -10.39
N PHE A 206 -2.33 -1.88 -10.52
CA PHE A 206 -3.18 -1.50 -9.38
C PHE A 206 -3.38 -2.67 -8.41
N TYR A 207 -3.61 -3.88 -8.94
CA TYR A 207 -3.72 -5.07 -8.10
C TYR A 207 -2.41 -5.41 -7.40
N ILE A 208 -1.27 -5.27 -8.08
CA ILE A 208 0.06 -5.42 -7.46
C ILE A 208 0.24 -4.38 -6.34
N MET A 209 -0.13 -3.12 -6.59
CA MET A 209 -0.07 -2.05 -5.59
C MET A 209 -0.92 -2.37 -4.35
N PHE A 210 -2.15 -2.89 -4.52
CA PHE A 210 -2.99 -3.31 -3.40
C PHE A 210 -2.43 -4.51 -2.63
N LEU A 211 -1.75 -5.45 -3.29
CA LEU A 211 -1.09 -6.58 -2.62
C LEU A 211 0.22 -6.20 -1.95
N THR A 212 0.83 -5.08 -2.35
CA THR A 212 2.17 -4.69 -1.91
C THR A 212 2.32 -4.58 -0.38
N PRO A 213 1.39 -3.96 0.39
CA PRO A 213 1.52 -3.90 1.84
C PRO A 213 1.63 -5.28 2.50
N TYR A 214 0.76 -6.22 2.12
CA TYR A 214 0.81 -7.59 2.62
C TYR A 214 2.05 -8.33 2.14
N GLY A 215 2.38 -8.21 0.85
CA GLY A 215 3.56 -8.83 0.26
C GLY A 215 4.84 -8.40 0.98
N LEU A 216 5.04 -7.10 1.21
CA LEU A 216 6.19 -6.57 1.94
C LEU A 216 6.30 -7.14 3.35
N ALA A 217 5.17 -7.25 4.07
CA ALA A 217 5.13 -7.81 5.41
C ALA A 217 5.52 -9.29 5.42
N ILE A 218 4.94 -10.08 4.51
CA ILE A 218 5.22 -11.51 4.39
C ILE A 218 6.67 -11.75 3.94
N PHE A 219 7.16 -11.04 2.92
CA PHE A 219 8.55 -11.17 2.47
C PHE A 219 9.54 -10.79 3.56
N TYR A 220 9.27 -9.71 4.29
CA TYR A 220 10.10 -9.31 5.42
C TYR A 220 10.10 -10.40 6.51
N TRP A 221 8.93 -10.94 6.86
CA TRP A 221 8.80 -12.00 7.85
C TRP A 221 9.50 -13.29 7.42
N LEU A 222 9.32 -13.73 6.16
CA LEU A 222 10.03 -14.88 5.58
C LEU A 222 11.55 -14.68 5.60
N PHE A 223 12.03 -13.47 5.29
CA PHE A 223 13.45 -13.14 5.37
C PHE A 223 14.01 -13.25 6.80
N LEU A 224 13.21 -12.91 7.81
CA LEU A 224 13.58 -13.14 9.22
C LEU A 224 13.60 -14.63 9.56
N LYS A 225 12.56 -15.38 9.13
CA LYS A 225 12.38 -16.81 9.43
C LYS A 225 13.40 -17.71 8.75
N HIS A 226 13.94 -17.32 7.59
CA HIS A 226 14.98 -18.06 6.90
C HIS A 226 16.26 -18.29 7.74
N LYS A 227 16.48 -17.49 8.79
CA LYS A 227 17.62 -17.62 9.71
C LYS A 227 17.33 -18.49 10.94
N GLN A 228 16.09 -18.93 11.14
CA GLN A 228 15.64 -19.73 12.27
C GLN A 228 15.42 -21.19 11.84
N LYS A 229 15.52 -22.14 12.79
CA LYS A 229 15.16 -23.54 12.52
C LYS A 229 13.65 -23.64 12.28
N ILE A 230 13.23 -24.51 11.36
CA ILE A 230 11.81 -24.68 10.97
C ILE A 230 10.92 -24.99 12.20
N VAL A 231 11.44 -25.76 13.15
CA VAL A 231 10.71 -26.13 14.39
C VAL A 231 10.35 -24.90 15.23
N ASP A 232 11.11 -23.81 15.12
CA ASP A 232 10.92 -22.58 15.88
C ASP A 232 10.12 -21.52 15.08
N TRP A 233 9.60 -21.87 13.90
CA TRP A 233 8.91 -20.89 13.05
C TRP A 233 7.58 -20.44 13.64
N TYR A 234 6.86 -21.36 14.29
CA TYR A 234 5.55 -21.10 14.86
C TYR A 234 5.44 -21.73 16.24
N ASP A 235 4.79 -20.99 17.14
CA ASP A 235 4.29 -21.57 18.38
C ASP A 235 3.05 -22.43 18.09
N GLU A 236 2.77 -23.41 18.95
CA GLU A 236 1.58 -24.26 18.87
C GLU A 236 0.30 -23.43 18.80
N LYS A 237 0.24 -22.32 19.53
CA LYS A 237 -0.85 -21.34 19.47
C LYS A 237 -1.02 -20.78 18.05
N GLN A 238 0.07 -20.32 17.44
CA GLN A 238 0.04 -19.73 16.10
C GLN A 238 -0.35 -20.75 15.03
N ILE A 239 0.10 -22.00 15.16
CA ILE A 239 -0.31 -23.10 14.28
C ILE A 239 -1.82 -23.33 14.40
N GLN A 240 -2.35 -23.39 15.62
CA GLN A 240 -3.78 -23.59 15.86
C GLN A 240 -4.60 -22.45 15.23
N ASP A 241 -4.18 -21.20 15.40
CA ASP A 241 -4.88 -20.04 14.86
C ASP A 241 -4.82 -20.02 13.32
N LEU A 242 -3.68 -20.40 12.73
CA LEU A 242 -3.53 -20.52 11.28
C LEU A 242 -4.42 -21.64 10.70
N LEU A 243 -4.50 -22.79 11.36
CA LEU A 243 -5.38 -23.89 10.94
C LEU A 243 -6.85 -23.50 11.01
N LYS A 244 -7.29 -22.85 12.09
CA LYS A 244 -8.67 -22.34 12.23
C LYS A 244 -8.99 -21.31 11.14
N SER A 245 -8.07 -20.39 10.89
CA SER A 245 -8.22 -19.36 9.85
C SER A 245 -8.30 -19.98 8.45
N SER A 246 -7.47 -20.99 8.19
CA SER A 246 -7.49 -21.75 6.93
C SER A 246 -8.82 -22.49 6.75
N ALA A 247 -9.34 -23.13 7.80
CA ALA A 247 -10.63 -23.81 7.76
C ALA A 247 -11.79 -22.84 7.51
N VAL A 248 -11.82 -21.69 8.20
CA VAL A 248 -12.82 -20.63 7.96
C VAL A 248 -12.73 -20.11 6.54
N THR A 249 -11.51 -19.85 6.05
CA THR A 249 -11.28 -19.39 4.68
C THR A 249 -11.78 -20.41 3.67
N LEU A 250 -11.49 -21.70 3.85
CA LEU A 250 -11.98 -22.76 2.99
C LEU A 250 -13.52 -22.77 2.96
N LEU A 251 -14.15 -22.79 4.14
CA LEU A 251 -15.60 -22.83 4.29
C LEU A 251 -16.30 -21.60 3.69
N LEU A 252 -15.74 -20.41 3.86
CA LEU A 252 -16.34 -19.16 3.41
C LEU A 252 -15.94 -18.75 1.99
N SER A 253 -14.86 -19.31 1.44
CA SER A 253 -14.42 -19.01 0.08
C SER A 253 -15.42 -19.51 -0.97
N ILE A 254 -16.05 -20.66 -0.74
CA ILE A 254 -17.07 -21.23 -1.64
C ILE A 254 -18.32 -20.34 -1.71
N PRO A 255 -19.01 -20.01 -0.59
CA PRO A 255 -20.15 -19.10 -0.65
C PRO A 255 -19.74 -17.68 -1.07
N GLY A 256 -18.54 -17.23 -0.71
CA GLY A 256 -18.00 -15.95 -1.16
C GLY A 256 -17.88 -15.87 -2.68
N LEU A 257 -17.37 -16.92 -3.32
CA LEU A 257 -17.36 -17.03 -4.79
C LEU A 257 -18.77 -17.17 -5.37
N SER A 258 -19.67 -17.90 -4.72
CA SER A 258 -21.05 -18.09 -5.20
C SER A 258 -21.86 -16.80 -5.23
N ILE A 259 -21.72 -15.92 -4.23
CA ILE A 259 -22.39 -14.60 -4.20
C ILE A 259 -22.05 -13.78 -5.45
N LEU A 260 -20.85 -13.98 -6.01
CA LEU A 260 -20.37 -13.21 -7.15
C LEU A 260 -20.88 -13.70 -8.49
N LEU A 261 -21.33 -14.96 -8.57
CA LEU A 261 -22.05 -15.44 -9.75
C LEU A 261 -23.32 -14.62 -9.99
N LEU A 262 -23.87 -13.99 -8.94
CA LEU A 262 -25.00 -13.07 -9.05
C LEU A 262 -24.63 -11.75 -9.75
N PHE A 263 -23.35 -11.38 -9.79
CA PHE A 263 -22.87 -10.11 -10.35
C PHE A 263 -22.35 -10.22 -11.80
N GLN A 264 -22.56 -11.36 -12.48
CA GLN A 264 -22.17 -11.60 -13.88
C GLN A 264 -20.71 -11.20 -14.19
N ILE A 265 -19.81 -11.37 -13.22
CA ILE A 265 -18.41 -10.96 -13.35
C ILE A 265 -17.70 -11.81 -14.42
N PRO A 266 -16.87 -11.21 -15.28
CA PRO A 266 -16.06 -11.93 -16.25
C PRO A 266 -15.17 -13.00 -15.60
N HIS A 267 -15.16 -14.21 -16.15
CA HIS A 267 -14.43 -15.35 -15.57
C HIS A 267 -12.93 -15.08 -15.30
N VAL A 268 -12.29 -14.24 -16.13
CA VAL A 268 -10.87 -13.88 -16.00
C VAL A 268 -10.59 -13.08 -14.71
N LEU A 269 -11.48 -12.16 -14.35
CA LEU A 269 -11.40 -11.37 -13.12
C LEU A 269 -11.87 -12.15 -11.90
N PHE A 270 -12.88 -13.00 -12.14
CA PHE A 270 -13.56 -13.81 -11.15
C PHE A 270 -12.63 -14.80 -10.45
N LEU A 271 -11.79 -15.52 -11.21
CA LEU A 271 -11.05 -16.66 -10.66
C LEU A 271 -9.71 -16.28 -10.03
N ILE A 272 -9.00 -15.30 -10.58
CA ILE A 272 -7.62 -15.03 -10.17
C ILE A 272 -7.59 -13.85 -9.20
N VAL A 273 -8.09 -12.70 -9.62
CA VAL A 273 -7.87 -11.47 -8.86
C VAL A 273 -8.83 -11.37 -7.69
N TYR A 274 -10.13 -11.53 -7.95
CA TYR A 274 -11.12 -11.48 -6.88
C TYR A 274 -10.84 -12.55 -5.82
N TYR A 275 -10.62 -13.79 -6.26
CA TYR A 275 -10.39 -14.92 -5.35
C TYR A 275 -9.18 -14.70 -4.44
N VAL A 276 -8.08 -14.14 -4.98
CA VAL A 276 -6.90 -13.81 -4.18
C VAL A 276 -7.23 -12.79 -3.09
N PHE A 277 -7.94 -11.70 -3.41
CA PHE A 277 -8.30 -10.70 -2.39
C PHE A 277 -9.37 -11.22 -1.41
N LEU A 278 -10.28 -12.08 -1.85
CA LEU A 278 -11.27 -12.74 -0.99
C LEU A 278 -10.59 -13.66 0.02
N ILE A 279 -9.73 -14.57 -0.45
CA ILE A 279 -8.95 -15.45 0.42
C ILE A 279 -8.13 -14.60 1.38
N LEU A 280 -7.44 -13.58 0.87
CA LEU A 280 -6.60 -12.73 1.69
C LEU A 280 -7.41 -12.05 2.80
N LEU A 281 -8.59 -11.52 2.46
CA LEU A 281 -9.50 -10.90 3.42
C LEU A 281 -10.00 -11.90 4.47
N LEU A 282 -10.51 -13.05 4.03
CA LEU A 282 -11.08 -14.08 4.91
C LEU A 282 -10.01 -14.68 5.83
N PHE A 283 -8.85 -15.04 5.27
CA PHE A 283 -7.73 -15.60 6.02
C PHE A 283 -7.19 -14.60 7.03
N SER A 284 -6.90 -13.38 6.57
CA SER A 284 -6.34 -12.35 7.45
C SER A 284 -7.33 -11.91 8.52
N GLY A 285 -8.60 -11.74 8.16
CA GLY A 285 -9.66 -11.35 9.10
C GLY A 285 -9.91 -12.42 10.16
N SER A 286 -9.99 -13.69 9.76
CA SER A 286 -10.13 -14.80 10.70
C SER A 286 -8.89 -15.00 11.58
N ALA A 287 -7.69 -14.82 11.04
CA ALA A 287 -6.44 -14.87 11.81
C ALA A 287 -6.40 -13.80 12.89
N LEU A 288 -6.79 -12.56 12.56
CA LEU A 288 -6.87 -11.45 13.53
C LEU A 288 -7.93 -11.70 14.61
N TYR A 289 -9.07 -12.28 14.21
CA TYR A 289 -10.14 -12.63 15.12
C TYR A 289 -9.67 -13.68 16.14
N PHE A 290 -9.07 -14.79 15.68
CA PHE A 290 -8.60 -15.85 16.56
C PHE A 290 -7.41 -15.43 17.41
N SER A 291 -6.50 -14.58 16.89
CA SER A 291 -5.37 -14.09 17.67
C SER A 291 -5.78 -13.20 18.86
N LYS A 292 -6.93 -12.51 18.78
CA LYS A 292 -7.43 -11.61 19.83
C LYS A 292 -8.24 -12.29 20.93
N ILE A 293 -8.91 -13.40 20.64
CA ILE A 293 -9.91 -14.01 21.53
C ILE A 293 -9.31 -14.62 22.79
N LYS A 294 -7.99 -14.82 22.86
CA LYS A 294 -7.34 -15.47 24.01
C LYS A 294 -6.71 -14.52 25.03
N ASP A 295 -6.75 -13.21 24.79
CA ASP A 295 -6.21 -12.18 25.71
C ASP A 295 -7.32 -11.47 26.53
N ILE A 296 -8.53 -12.02 26.56
CA ILE A 296 -9.70 -11.61 27.38
C ILE A 296 -10.16 -12.82 28.20
#